data_AF-A0A8T3TQA2-F1
#
_entry.id   AF-A0A8T3TQA2-F1
#
_cell.length_a   1.000
_cell.length_b   1.000
_cell.length_c   1.000
_cell.angle_alpha   90.00
_cell.angle_beta   90.00
_cell.angle_gamma   90.00
#
_symmetry.space_group_name_H-M   'P 1'
#
loop_
_entity.id
_entity.type
_entity.pdbx_description
1 polymer ?
#
loop_
_entity_poly.entity_id
_entity_poly.type
_entity_poly.pdbx_seq_one_letter_code
_entity_poly.pdbx_strand_id
1 'polypeptide(L)' 'MTEADDDLIATSEAILHDIGRMRTLEEEKQTLATDDPRVDALSAEIVVLAHRVAKLAGAEEEIANEADESRH' A
#
# COMPACT_ATOMS: atom_id res chain seq x y z
N MET A 1 24.45 2.49 3.11
CA MET A 1 23.04 2.58 3.46
C MET A 1 22.87 3.91 4.12
N THR A 2 22.22 4.83 3.40
CA THR A 2 21.83 6.14 3.93
C THR A 2 20.48 6.03 4.63
N GLU A 3 20.13 7.03 5.44
CA GLU A 3 18.78 7.14 6.04
C GLU A 3 17.69 7.10 4.95
N ALA A 4 17.91 7.78 3.82
CA ALA A 4 17.00 7.74 2.67
C ALA A 4 16.87 6.34 2.03
N ASP A 5 17.94 5.53 2.00
CA ASP A 5 17.86 4.14 1.52
C ASP A 5 16.98 3.30 2.46
N ASP A 6 17.12 3.49 3.79
CA ASP A 6 16.34 2.76 4.80
C ASP A 6 14.86 3.17 4.77
N ASP A 7 14.58 4.46 4.61
CA ASP A 7 13.21 5.00 4.48
C ASP A 7 12.52 4.52 3.20
N LEU A 8 13.27 4.41 2.09
CA LEU A 8 12.76 3.86 0.84
C LEU A 8 12.36 2.39 1.01
N ILE A 9 13.22 1.59 1.65
CA ILE A 9 12.93 0.18 1.94
C ILE A 9 11.69 0.07 2.82
N ALA A 10 11.62 0.84 3.91
CA ALA A 10 10.48 0.81 4.83
C ALA A 10 9.16 1.21 4.14
N THR A 11 9.20 2.22 3.28
CA THR A 11 8.04 2.68 2.51
C THR A 11 7.59 1.62 1.50
N SER A 12 8.53 0.98 0.81
CA SER A 12 8.27 -0.10 -0.13
C SER A 12 7.65 -1.33 0.56
N GLU A 13 8.17 -1.72 1.72
CA GLU A 13 7.62 -2.81 2.54
C GLU A 13 6.18 -2.51 2.98
N ALA A 14 5.89 -1.27 3.38
CA ALA A 14 4.54 -0.85 3.76
C ALA A 14 3.56 -0.91 2.58
N ILE A 15 3.99 -0.48 1.37
CA ILE A 15 3.18 -0.60 0.14
C ILE A 15 2.88 -2.06 -0.16
N LEU A 16 3.89 -2.93 -0.13
CA LEU A 16 3.74 -4.36 -0.43
C LEU A 16 2.82 -5.05 0.59
N HIS A 17 2.96 -4.70 1.87
CA HIS A 17 2.09 -5.20 2.94
C HIS A 17 0.62 -4.85 2.65
N ASP A 18 0.33 -3.61 2.26
CA ASP A 18 -1.02 -3.15 2.00
C ASP A 18 -1.64 -3.78 0.75
N ILE A 19 -0.85 -3.94 -0.31
CA ILE A 19 -1.26 -4.69 -1.51
C ILE A 19 -1.57 -6.15 -1.14
N GLY A 20 -0.72 -6.77 -0.32
CA GLY A 20 -0.97 -8.12 0.19
C GLY A 20 -2.29 -8.22 0.96
N ARG A 21 -2.57 -7.25 1.84
CA ARG A 21 -3.82 -7.19 2.60
C ARG A 21 -5.03 -7.01 1.68
N MET A 22 -4.97 -6.11 0.70
CA MET A 22 -6.05 -5.90 -0.28
C MET A 22 -6.37 -7.18 -1.04
N ARG A 23 -5.34 -7.95 -1.44
CA ARG A 23 -5.53 -9.23 -2.11
C ARG A 23 -6.27 -10.23 -1.22
N THR A 24 -5.88 -10.37 0.05
CA THR A 24 -6.57 -11.25 1.00
C THR A 24 -8.04 -10.85 1.19
N LEU A 25 -8.34 -9.54 1.24
CA LEU A 25 -9.70 -9.04 1.34
C LEU A 25 -10.54 -9.35 0.09
N GLU A 26 -9.96 -9.22 -1.11
CA GLU A 26 -10.65 -9.61 -2.35
C GLU A 26 -10.88 -11.12 -2.43
N GLU A 27 -9.91 -11.93 -2.01
CA GLU A 27 -10.08 -13.39 -1.90
C GLU A 27 -11.20 -13.75 -0.91
N GLU A 28 -11.29 -13.05 0.24
CA GLU A 28 -12.39 -13.23 1.20
C GLU A 28 -13.75 -12.86 0.58
N LYS A 29 -13.84 -11.73 -0.13
CA LYS A 29 -15.06 -11.30 -0.83
C LYS A 29 -15.56 -12.34 -1.83
N GLN A 30 -14.65 -12.99 -2.55
CA GLN A 30 -15.00 -14.02 -3.54
C GLN A 30 -15.67 -15.26 -2.93
N THR A 31 -15.51 -15.49 -1.63
CA THR A 31 -16.17 -16.60 -0.92
C THR A 31 -17.57 -16.26 -0.42
N LEU A 32 -17.98 -14.99 -0.49
CA LEU A 32 -19.26 -14.50 -0.01
C LEU A 32 -20.32 -14.47 -1.11
N ALA A 33 -21.59 -14.50 -0.71
CA ALA A 33 -22.68 -14.19 -1.62
C ALA A 33 -22.61 -12.72 -2.05
N THR A 34 -23.07 -12.42 -3.27
CA THR A 34 -22.99 -11.07 -3.84
C THR A 34 -23.80 -10.03 -3.06
N ASP A 35 -24.84 -10.45 -2.35
CA ASP A 35 -25.70 -9.63 -1.50
C ASP A 35 -25.32 -9.69 -0.01
N ASP A 36 -24.21 -10.35 0.33
CA ASP A 36 -23.73 -10.39 1.71
C ASP A 36 -23.26 -8.99 2.14
N PRO A 37 -23.80 -8.41 3.24
CA PRO A 37 -23.44 -7.08 3.69
C PRO A 37 -21.96 -6.91 4.06
N ARG A 38 -21.23 -8.01 4.27
CA ARG A 38 -19.77 -7.97 4.48
C ARG A 38 -19.01 -7.57 3.22
N VAL A 39 -19.56 -7.78 2.03
CA VAL A 39 -18.93 -7.38 0.76
C VAL A 39 -18.69 -5.86 0.74
N ASP A 40 -19.66 -5.07 1.24
CA ASP A 40 -19.54 -3.62 1.31
C ASP A 40 -18.46 -3.19 2.30
N ALA A 41 -18.41 -3.84 3.47
CA ALA A 41 -17.41 -3.55 4.50
C ALA A 41 -15.98 -3.87 4.03
N LEU A 42 -15.78 -5.04 3.41
CA LEU A 42 -14.49 -5.44 2.85
C LEU A 42 -14.07 -4.52 1.69
N SER A 43 -15.02 -4.10 0.84
CA SER A 43 -14.75 -3.16 -0.25
C SER A 43 -14.33 -1.78 0.28
N ALA A 44 -14.98 -1.30 1.35
CA ALA A 44 -14.58 -0.05 2.00
C ALA A 44 -13.16 -0.14 2.59
N GLU A 45 -12.78 -1.26 3.22
CA GLU A 45 -11.42 -1.48 3.71
C GLU A 45 -10.40 -1.47 2.58
N ILE A 46 -10.70 -2.12 1.45
CA ILE A 46 -9.83 -2.11 0.25
C ILE A 46 -9.64 -0.68 -0.28
N VAL A 47 -10.70 0.13 -0.35
CA VAL A 47 -10.59 1.54 -0.78
C VAL A 47 -9.69 2.35 0.15
N VAL A 48 -9.79 2.14 1.47
CA VAL A 48 -8.91 2.80 2.45
C VAL A 48 -7.45 2.41 2.22
N LEU A 49 -7.17 1.12 2.02
CA LEU A 49 -5.82 0.64 1.72
C LEU A 49 -5.28 1.18 0.40
N ALA A 50 -6.11 1.23 -0.64
CA ALA A 50 -5.73 1.79 -1.94
C ALA A 50 -5.34 3.28 -1.85
N HIS A 51 -6.08 4.08 -1.07
CA HIS A 51 -5.70 5.47 -0.80
C HIS A 51 -4.38 5.58 -0.04
N ARG A 52 -4.14 4.68 0.92
CA ARG A 52 -2.88 4.66 1.67
C ARG A 52 -1.69 4.29 0.78
N VAL A 53 -1.84 3.29 -0.08
CA VAL A 53 -0.82 2.91 -1.09
C VAL A 53 -0.52 4.08 -2.02
N ALA A 54 -1.53 4.78 -2.53
CA ALA A 54 -1.32 5.94 -3.40
C ALA A 54 -0.51 7.05 -2.71
N LYS A 55 -0.79 7.30 -1.42
CA LYS A 55 -0.02 8.26 -0.62
C LYS A 55 1.43 7.80 -0.40
N LEU A 56 1.63 6.53 -0.07
CA LEU A 56 2.96 5.97 0.16
C LEU A 56 3.80 5.95 -1.12
N ALA A 57 3.21 5.65 -2.27
CA ALA A 57 3.90 5.69 -3.56
C ALA A 57 4.37 7.10 -3.91
N GLY A 58 3.58 8.13 -3.59
CA GLY A 58 4.03 9.53 -3.72
C GLY A 58 5.20 9.86 -2.79
N ALA A 59 5.17 9.39 -1.54
CA ALA A 59 6.29 9.56 -0.61
C ALA A 59 7.55 8.79 -1.05
N GLU A 60 7.39 7.58 -1.60
CA GLU A 60 8.49 6.78 -2.15
C GLU A 60 9.20 7.52 -3.30
N GLU A 61 8.44 8.19 -4.18
CA GLU A 61 8.99 9.03 -5.25
C GLU A 61 9.77 10.23 -4.70
N GLU A 62 9.24 10.92 -3.69
CA GLU A 62 9.93 12.04 -3.01
C GLU A 62 11.25 11.58 -2.37
N ILE A 63 11.23 10.49 -1.59
CA ILE A 63 12.43 9.93 -0.94
C ILE A 63 13.47 9.48 -1.97
N ALA A 64 13.04 8.84 -3.06
CA ALA A 64 13.95 8.41 -4.11
C ALA A 64 14.69 9.59 -4.75
N ASN A 65 13.99 10.69 -5.00
CA ASN A 65 14.59 11.91 -5.54
C ASN A 65 15.62 12.51 -4.55
N GLU A 66 15.29 12.60 -3.26
CA GLU A 66 16.20 13.09 -2.22
C GLU A 66 17.46 12.21 -2.08
N ALA A 67 17.31 10.89 -2.19
CA ALA A 67 18.41 9.94 -2.16
C ALA A 67 19.37 10.13 -3.34
N ASP A 68 18.85 10.41 -4.54
CA ASP A 68 19.65 10.63 -5.73
C ASP A 68 20.36 12.00 -5.74
N GLU A 69 19.72 13.04 -5.21
CA GLU A 69 20.34 14.35 -4.99
C GLU A 69 21.49 14.26 -3.96
N SER A 70 21.31 13.48 -2.88
CA SER A 70 22.33 13.29 -1.84
C SER A 70 23.56 12.50 -2.29
N ARG A 71 23.50 11.84 -3.45
CA ARG A 71 24.59 11.06 -4.04
C ARG A 71 25.46 11.85 -5.01
N HIS A 72 25.05 13.06 -5.41
CA HIS A 72 25.80 13.98 -6.30
C HIS A 72 26.55 15.04 -5.49
#